data_AF-A0A0B7MQD5-F1
#
_entry.id   AF-A0A0B7MQD5-F1
#
_cell.length_a   1.000
_cell.length_b   1.000
_cell.length_c   1.000
_cell.angle_alpha   90.00
_cell.angle_beta   90.00
_cell.angle_gamma   90.00
#
_symmetry.space_group_name_H-M   'P 1'
#
loop_
_entity.id
_entity.type
_entity.pdbx_description
1 polymer ?
#
loop_
_entity_poly.entity_id
_entity_poly.type
_entity_poly.pdbx_seq_one_letter_code
_entity_poly.pdbx_strand_id
1 'polypeptide(L)' 'MKAYKSVYDVANTTAEEMLERVSNVNDIKHYYKTKLGTKDMQFCIDFARIIKNIEKSIEYDV' A
#
# COMPACT_ATOMS: atom_id res chain seq x y z
N MET A 1 -4.92 -13.44 7.73
CA MET A 1 -4.42 -12.15 7.24
C MET A 1 -5.07 -11.87 5.88
N LYS A 2 -5.70 -10.70 5.67
CA LYS A 2 -6.42 -10.38 4.41
C LYS A 2 -5.47 -9.67 3.45
N ALA A 3 -5.30 -10.19 2.23
CA ALA A 3 -4.46 -9.56 1.20
C ALA A 3 -5.10 -8.26 0.69
N TYR A 4 -4.27 -7.27 0.34
CA TYR A 4 -4.71 -6.12 -0.43
C TYR A 4 -5.05 -6.57 -1.85
N LYS A 5 -6.28 -6.36 -2.31
CA LYS A 5 -6.77 -6.83 -3.62
C LYS A 5 -6.90 -5.69 -4.63
N SER A 6 -6.83 -4.45 -4.15
CA SER A 6 -7.02 -3.25 -4.96
C SER A 6 -6.19 -2.08 -4.44
N VAL A 7 -5.99 -1.08 -5.29
CA VAL A 7 -5.43 0.23 -4.91
C VAL A 7 -6.25 0.88 -3.79
N TYR A 8 -7.58 0.70 -3.82
CA TYR A 8 -8.47 1.21 -2.78
C TYR A 8 -8.16 0.60 -1.41
N ASP A 9 -7.90 -0.71 -1.33
CA ASP A 9 -7.53 -1.35 -0.06
C ASP A 9 -6.23 -0.77 0.51
N VAL A 10 -5.25 -0.49 -0.36
CA VAL A 10 -3.96 0.12 -0.01
C VAL A 10 -4.14 1.57 0.45
N ALA A 11 -4.97 2.35 -0.24
CA ALA A 11 -5.19 3.77 0.06
C ALA A 11 -5.91 4.03 1.40
N ASN A 12 -6.65 3.03 1.91
CA ASN A 12 -7.49 3.14 3.11
C ASN A 12 -6.94 2.35 4.33
N THR A 13 -5.70 1.88 4.28
CA THR A 13 -5.03 1.22 5.42
C THR A 13 -4.15 2.21 6.21
N THR A 14 -3.54 1.75 7.30
CA THR A 14 -2.52 2.51 8.05
C THR A 14 -1.10 2.04 7.76
N ALA A 15 -0.11 2.89 8.03
CA ALA A 15 1.30 2.55 7.85
C ALA A 15 1.74 1.39 8.76
N GLU A 16 1.23 1.34 9.99
CA GLU A 16 1.51 0.30 10.97
C GLU A 16 0.93 -1.06 10.53
N GLU A 17 -0.34 -1.08 10.11
CA GLU A 17 -0.98 -2.31 9.62
C GLU A 17 -0.32 -2.82 8.34
N MET A 18 0.06 -1.91 7.43
CA MET A 18 0.79 -2.30 6.23
C MET A 18 2.18 -2.84 6.58
N LEU A 19 2.91 -2.20 7.50
CA LEU A 19 4.25 -2.64 7.89
C LEU A 19 4.21 -4.04 8.49
N GLU A 20 3.29 -4.30 9.41
CA GLU A 20 3.11 -5.62 10.01
C GLU A 20 2.86 -6.68 8.92
N ARG A 21 1.87 -6.45 8.04
CA ARG A 21 1.49 -7.42 7.02
C ARG A 21 2.58 -7.67 5.98
N VAL A 22 3.22 -6.60 5.50
CA VAL A 22 4.28 -6.69 4.50
C VAL A 22 5.53 -7.34 5.09
N SER A 23 5.90 -6.99 6.33
CA SER A 23 7.05 -7.60 7.02
C SER A 23 6.83 -9.10 7.20
N ASN A 24 5.65 -9.53 7.65
CA ASN A 24 5.32 -10.96 7.80
C ASN A 24 5.51 -11.76 6.49
N VAL A 25 5.15 -11.19 5.34
CA VAL A 25 5.37 -11.83 4.04
C VAL A 25 6.83 -11.75 3.63
N ASN A 26 7.49 -10.62 3.87
CA ASN A 26 8.89 -10.40 3.54
C ASN A 26 9.84 -11.30 4.32
N ASP A 27 9.50 -11.66 5.55
CA ASP A 27 10.30 -12.58 6.37
C ASP A 27 10.31 -14.00 5.80
N ILE A 28 9.29 -14.36 5.02
CA ILE A 28 9.18 -15.67 4.35
C ILE A 28 9.76 -15.62 2.93
N LYS A 29 9.50 -14.51 2.21
CA LYS A 29 9.77 -14.40 0.77
C LYS A 29 11.04 -13.63 0.43
N HIS A 30 11.56 -12.85 1.38
CA HIS A 30 12.76 -12.03 1.24
C HIS A 30 12.77 -11.11 0.02
N TYR A 31 11.63 -10.46 -0.29
CA TYR A 31 11.52 -9.49 -1.38
C TYR A 31 12.43 -8.27 -1.16
N TYR A 32 12.50 -7.80 0.07
CA TYR A 32 13.34 -6.71 0.52
C TYR A 32 14.47 -7.25 1.38
N LYS A 33 15.70 -6.84 1.05
CA LYS A 33 16.93 -7.18 1.80
C LYS A 33 17.19 -6.26 2.98
N THR A 34 16.38 -5.22 3.14
CA THR A 34 16.47 -4.24 4.22
C THR A 34 15.22 -4.28 5.09
N LYS A 35 15.34 -3.80 6.32
CA LYS A 35 14.20 -3.65 7.21
C LYS A 35 13.34 -2.50 6.71
N LEU A 36 12.07 -2.81 6.47
CA LEU A 36 11.06 -1.81 6.11
C LEU A 36 10.68 -0.98 7.34
N GLY A 37 10.34 0.28 7.12
CA GLY A 37 9.82 1.18 8.13
C GLY A 37 8.44 1.73 7.79
N THR A 38 7.82 2.41 8.75
CA THR A 38 6.50 3.05 8.57
C THR A 38 6.52 4.13 7.49
N LYS A 39 7.66 4.81 7.28
CA LYS A 39 7.82 5.79 6.19
C LYS A 39 7.69 5.16 4.80
N ASP A 40 8.25 3.96 4.61
CA ASP A 40 8.14 3.24 3.34
C ASP A 40 6.69 2.86 3.05
N MET A 41 5.96 2.45 4.10
CA MET A 41 4.54 2.11 3.98
C MET A 41 3.69 3.35 3.69
N GLN A 42 3.99 4.48 4.36
CA GLN A 42 3.29 5.73 4.13
C GLN A 42 3.47 6.22 2.69
N PHE A 43 4.68 6.08 2.13
CA PHE A 43 4.94 6.36 0.72
C PHE A 43 4.03 5.53 -0.21
N CYS A 44 3.95 4.21 0.02
CA CYS A 44 3.07 3.33 -0.76
C CYS A 44 1.59 3.71 -0.65
N ILE A 45 1.14 4.07 0.56
CA ILE A 45 -0.25 4.50 0.81
C ILE A 45 -0.54 5.82 0.09
N ASP A 46 0.36 6.80 0.17
CA ASP A 46 0.18 8.09 -0.49
C ASP A 46 0.18 7.94 -2.02
N PHE A 47 1.05 7.08 -2.55
CA PHE A 47 1.01 6.75 -3.98
C PHE A 47 -0.30 6.08 -4.39
N ALA A 48 -0.84 5.16 -3.59
CA ALA A 48 -2.15 4.56 -3.85
C ALA A 48 -3.29 5.58 -3.80
N ARG A 49 -3.22 6.58 -2.90
CA ARG A 49 -4.18 7.69 -2.86
C ARG A 49 -4.11 8.55 -4.11
N ILE A 50 -2.91 8.80 -4.64
CA ILE A 50 -2.72 9.51 -5.91
C ILE A 50 -3.39 8.73 -7.05
N ILE A 51 -3.11 7.43 -7.18
CA ILE A 51 -3.72 6.59 -8.23
C ILE A 51 -5.25 6.62 -8.12
N LYS A 52 -5.80 6.41 -6.92
CA LYS A 52 -7.25 6.46 -6.67
C LYS A 52 -7.88 7.79 -7.11
N ASN A 53 -7.18 8.91 -6.92
CA ASN A 53 -7.67 10.21 -7.33
C ASN A 53 -7.60 10.42 -8.85
N ILE A 54 -6.55 9.90 -9.51
CA ILE A 54 -6.43 9.91 -10.98
C ILE A 54 -7.57 9.10 -11.62
N GLU A 55 -7.83 7.89 -11.10
CA GLU A 55 -8.93 7.03 -11.56
C GLU A 55 -10.27 7.76 -11.43
N LYS A 56 -10.50 8.40 -10.28
CA LYS A 56 -11.69 9.21 -10.04
C LYS A 56 -11.80 10.37 -11.02
N SER A 57 -10.73 11.12 -11.31
CA SER A 57 -10.81 12.25 -12.24
C SER A 57 -11.14 11.81 -13.67
N ILE A 58 -10.63 10.66 -14.10
CA ILE A 58 -10.94 10.12 -15.44
C ILE A 58 -12.42 9.73 -15.54
N GLU A 59 -13.03 9.25 -14.45
CA GLU A 59 -14.44 8.84 -14.41
C GLU A 59 -15.42 10.01 -14.51
N TYR A 60 -14.99 11.25 -14.19
CA TYR A 60 -15.81 12.47 -14.31
C TYR A 60 -15.50 13.32 -15.55
N ASP A 61 -14.47 12.97 -16.33
CA ASP A 61 -14.12 13.63 -17.60
C ASP A 61 -14.81 12.97 -18.83
N VAL A 62 -15.89 12.20 -18.60
CA VAL A 62 -16.72 11.54 -19.65
C VAL A 62 -18.16 12.06 -19.63
#